data_AF-A0A7W9T2K2-F1
#
_entry.id   AF-A0A7W9T2K2-F1
#
_cell.length_a   1.000
_cell.length_b   1.000
_cell.length_c   1.000
_cell.angle_alpha   90.00
_cell.angle_beta   90.00
_cell.angle_gamma   90.00
#
_symmetry.space_group_name_H-M   'P 1'
#
loop_
_entity.id
_entity.type
_entity.pdbx_description
1 polymer ?
#
loop_
_entity_poly.entity_id
_entity_poly.type
_entity_poly.pdbx_seq_one_letter_code
_entity_poly.pdbx_strand_id
1 'polypeptide(L)'
;MLALKRLVTILVMVFLLLALLVLLLPSVRASFVGMAGTPEALYFGMLVAAVVLLGLQLITENLDSVLLRREVTARDAKINELKARLYDYQMEQRTTAERAPGAPRTGTTTYPDGEPRSGYSAADPGLSNAPRPTPLSSPDAPNRPL
;
A
#
# COMPACT_ATOMS: atom_id res chain seq x y z
N MET A 1 8.34 3.15 9.99
CA MET A 1 8.23 4.22 8.97
C MET A 1 7.36 5.36 9.46
N LEU A 2 6.09 5.13 9.79
CA LEU A 2 5.17 6.20 10.21
C LEU A 2 5.60 6.94 11.49
N ALA A 3 6.05 6.22 12.52
CA ALA A 3 6.49 6.84 13.78
C ALA A 3 7.76 7.70 13.60
N LEU A 4 8.74 7.23 12.81
CA LEU A 4 9.95 7.98 12.50
C LEU A 4 9.64 9.22 11.66
N LYS A 5 8.81 9.09 10.61
CA LYS A 5 8.33 10.21 9.81
C LYS A 5 7.65 11.26 10.67
N ARG A 6 6.73 10.84 11.54
CA ARG A 6 6.04 11.72 12.49
C ARG A 6 7.02 12.41 13.43
N LEU A 7 8.01 11.70 13.97
CA LEU A 7 9.02 12.28 14.85
C LEU A 7 9.84 13.36 14.14
N VAL A 8 10.34 13.08 12.92
CA VAL A 8 11.10 14.07 12.14
C VAL A 8 10.23 15.29 11.81
N THR A 9 8.99 15.07 11.38
CA THR A 9 8.07 16.18 11.09
C THR A 9 7.73 17.02 12.33
N ILE A 10 7.50 16.39 13.49
CA ILE A 10 7.28 17.12 14.75
C ILE A 10 8.52 17.95 15.10
N LEU A 11 9.72 17.38 14.95
CA LEU A 11 10.98 18.05 15.26
C LEU A 11 11.19 19.27 14.35
N VAL A 12 10.89 19.15 13.05
CA VAL A 12 10.90 20.27 12.10
C VAL A 12 9.90 21.35 12.51
N MET A 13 8.67 20.98 12.87
CA MET A 13 7.64 21.95 13.28
C MET A 13 8.03 22.70 14.55
N VAL A 14 8.56 22.00 15.56
CA VAL A 14 9.06 22.62 16.79
C VAL A 14 10.22 23.56 16.50
N PHE A 15 11.17 23.13 15.66
CA PHE A 15 12.28 23.98 15.24
C PHE A 15 11.79 25.25 14.54
N LEU A 16 10.83 25.15 13.61
CA LEU A 16 10.27 26.30 12.92
C LEU A 16 9.58 27.27 13.90
N LEU A 17 8.83 26.76 14.87
CA LEU A 17 8.20 27.59 15.91
C LEU A 17 9.25 28.33 16.74
N LEU A 18 10.30 27.63 17.19
CA LEU A 18 11.39 28.26 17.93
C LEU A 18 12.14 29.29 17.09
N ALA A 19 12.41 28.97 15.83
CA ALA A 19 13.09 29.87 14.91
C ALA A 19 12.26 31.14 14.67
N LEU A 20 10.95 31.00 14.45
CA LEU A 20 10.04 32.13 14.32
C LEU A 20 10.01 32.98 15.61
N LEU A 21 9.94 32.32 16.77
CA LEU A 21 9.92 33.00 18.07
C LEU A 21 11.19 33.85 18.28
N VAL A 22 12.35 33.28 17.97
CA VAL A 22 13.65 33.99 18.01
C VAL A 22 13.68 35.15 17.02
N LEU A 23 13.08 35.00 15.85
CA LEU A 23 13.10 36.02 14.80
C LEU A 23 12.14 37.19 15.08
N LEU A 24 10.95 36.90 15.64
CA LEU A 24 9.89 37.90 15.87
C LEU A 24 10.03 38.62 17.21
N LEU A 25 10.54 37.95 18.25
CA LEU A 25 10.61 38.51 19.60
C LEU A 25 12.05 38.92 19.96
N PRO A 26 12.36 40.23 20.04
CA PRO A 26 13.70 40.69 20.40
C PRO A 26 14.15 40.24 21.80
N SER A 27 13.21 40.10 22.75
CA SER A 27 13.51 39.56 24.09
C SER A 27 13.99 38.12 24.06
N VAL A 28 13.43 37.30 23.16
CA VAL A 28 13.85 35.89 23.00
C VAL A 28 15.20 35.84 22.30
N ARG A 29 15.37 36.62 21.23
CA ARG A 29 16.65 36.76 20.53
C ARG A 29 17.81 37.10 21.48
N ALA A 30 17.64 38.06 22.38
CA ALA A 30 18.68 38.47 23.32
C ALA A 30 19.14 37.31 24.23
N SER A 31 18.21 36.50 24.73
CA SER A 31 18.52 35.30 25.53
C SER A 31 19.34 34.27 24.75
N PHE A 32 19.00 34.04 23.48
CA PHE A 32 19.72 33.09 22.63
C PHE A 32 21.07 33.63 22.15
N VAL A 33 21.19 34.94 21.89
CA VAL A 33 22.49 35.57 21.59
C VAL A 33 23.43 35.49 22.79
N GLY A 34 22.92 35.66 24.01
CA GLY A 34 23.72 35.47 25.23
C GLY A 34 24.33 34.06 25.35
N MET A 35 23.66 33.04 24.80
CA MET A 35 24.16 31.66 24.75
C MET A 35 25.08 31.40 23.55
N ALA A 36 24.79 32.00 22.39
CA ALA A 36 25.58 31.84 21.16
C ALA A 36 26.82 32.74 21.09
N GLY A 37 26.95 33.71 22.01
CA GLY A 37 28.03 34.69 22.08
C GLY A 37 27.85 35.86 21.11
N THR A 38 27.45 35.60 19.86
CA THR A 38 27.22 36.63 18.83
C THR A 38 25.92 36.37 18.05
N PRO A 39 25.26 37.42 17.51
CA PRO A 39 24.12 37.27 16.62
C PRO A 39 24.44 36.46 15.36
N GLU A 40 25.63 36.65 14.79
CA GLU A 40 26.08 35.94 13.58
C GLU A 40 26.17 34.43 13.83
N ALA A 41 26.74 34.02 14.96
CA ALA A 41 26.82 32.61 15.35
C ALA A 41 25.42 31.99 15.57
N LEU A 42 24.48 32.73 16.16
CA LEU A 42 23.10 32.28 16.34
C LEU A 42 22.42 32.00 15.00
N TYR A 43 22.49 32.95 14.06
CA TYR A 43 21.86 32.79 12.75
C TYR A 43 22.53 31.71 11.91
N PHE A 44 23.86 31.62 11.95
CA PHE A 44 24.59 30.56 11.27
C PHE A 44 24.23 29.18 11.84
N GLY A 45 24.17 29.04 13.17
CA GLY A 45 23.73 27.80 13.83
C GLY A 45 22.31 27.41 13.46
N MET A 46 21.38 28.37 13.43
CA MET A 46 20.00 28.15 12.97
C MET A 46 19.96 27.72 11.49
N LEU A 47 20.77 28.31 10.63
CA LEU A 47 20.84 27.95 9.22
C LEU A 47 21.37 26.52 9.03
N VAL A 48 22.46 26.16 9.72
CA VAL A 48 23.00 24.80 9.69
C VAL A 48 21.96 23.79 10.19
N ALA A 49 21.31 24.08 11.32
CA ALA A 49 20.24 23.24 11.85
C ALA A 49 19.09 23.10 10.86
N ALA A 50 18.66 24.20 10.21
CA ALA A 50 17.61 24.18 9.21
C ALA A 50 17.98 23.29 8.01
N VAL A 51 19.22 23.39 7.51
CA VAL A 51 19.70 22.55 6.40
C VAL A 51 19.71 21.07 6.79
N VAL A 52 20.21 20.74 7.99
CA VAL A 52 20.23 19.36 8.48
C VAL A 52 18.81 18.79 8.62
N LEU A 53 17.90 19.57 9.21
CA LEU A 53 16.51 19.15 9.39
C LEU A 53 15.77 19.00 8.06
N LEU A 54 15.98 19.90 7.12
CA LEU A 54 15.42 19.81 5.78
C LEU A 54 15.93 18.57 5.05
N GLY A 55 17.24 18.32 5.11
CA GLY A 55 17.85 17.11 4.56
C GLY A 55 17.27 15.83 5.17
N LEU A 56 17.11 15.81 6.50
CA LEU A 56 16.52 14.67 7.21
C LEU A 56 15.06 14.44 6.78
N GLN A 57 14.25 15.50 6.70
CA GLN A 57 12.86 15.42 6.22
C GLN A 57 12.81 14.83 4.80
N LEU A 58 13.64 15.34 3.89
CA LEU A 58 13.67 14.90 2.50
C LEU A 58 14.07 13.42 2.37
N ILE A 59 15.07 12.97 3.13
CA ILE A 59 15.49 11.56 3.17
C ILE A 59 14.34 10.70 3.67
N THR A 60 13.67 11.10 4.76
CA THR A 60 12.54 10.31 5.29
C THR A 60 11.38 10.20 4.33
N GLU A 61 11.05 11.24 3.56
CA GLU A 61 9.97 11.20 2.55
C GLU A 61 10.34 10.35 1.34
N ASN A 62 11.59 10.40 0.90
CA ASN A 62 12.08 9.55 -0.18
C ASN A 62 12.11 8.07 0.22
N LEU A 63 12.56 7.76 1.43
CA LEU A 63 12.56 6.38 1.96
C LEU A 63 11.13 5.80 2.01
N ASP A 64 10.17 6.58 2.50
CA ASP A 64 8.75 6.19 2.55
C ASP A 64 8.22 5.79 1.16
N SER A 65 8.54 6.59 0.13
CA SER A 65 8.14 6.33 -1.25
C SER A 65 8.81 5.10 -1.86
N VAL A 66 10.09 4.88 -1.58
CA VAL A 66 10.85 3.72 -2.07
C VAL A 66 10.38 2.42 -1.43
N LEU A 67 10.05 2.44 -0.14
CA LEU A 67 9.56 1.28 0.59
C LEU A 67 8.21 0.81 0.08
N LEU A 68 7.29 1.73 -0.22
CA LEU A 68 6.00 1.41 -0.83
C LEU A 68 6.17 0.74 -2.20
N ARG A 69 7.07 1.28 -3.05
CA ARG A 69 7.37 0.68 -4.36
C ARG A 69 7.91 -0.74 -4.23
N ARG A 70 8.80 -0.98 -3.27
CA ARG A 70 9.35 -2.31 -3.00
C ARG A 70 8.25 -3.29 -2.57
N GLU A 71 7.34 -2.87 -1.69
CA GLU A 71 6.24 -3.73 -1.24
C GLU A 71 5.28 -4.08 -2.39
N VAL A 72 4.98 -3.11 -3.27
CA VAL A 72 4.16 -3.35 -4.47
C VAL A 72 4.84 -4.37 -5.39
N THR A 73 6.13 -4.19 -5.71
CA THR A 73 6.84 -5.16 -6.56
C THR A 73 6.89 -6.58 -5.96
N ALA A 74 7.00 -6.71 -4.64
CA ALA A 74 6.96 -8.00 -3.97
C ALA A 74 5.57 -8.65 -4.03
N ARG A 75 4.50 -7.85 -3.95
CA ARG A 75 3.12 -8.32 -4.13
C ARG A 75 2.85 -8.72 -5.58
N ASP A 76 3.31 -7.94 -6.55
CA ASP A 76 3.16 -8.23 -7.99
C ASP A 76 3.88 -9.52 -8.38
N ALA A 77 5.08 -9.77 -7.84
CA ALA A 77 5.80 -11.02 -8.06
C ALA A 77 5.02 -12.25 -7.55
N LYS A 78 4.42 -12.15 -6.35
CA LYS A 78 3.58 -13.23 -5.79
C LYS A 78 2.31 -13.45 -6.60
N ILE A 79 1.69 -12.37 -7.11
CA ILE A 79 0.53 -12.47 -7.99
C ILE A 79 0.92 -13.19 -9.29
N ASN A 80 2.08 -12.87 -9.85
CA ASN A 80 2.55 -13.53 -11.06
C ASN A 80 2.81 -15.03 -10.83
N GLU A 81 3.41 -15.38 -9.68
CA GLU A 81 3.61 -16.77 -9.29
C GLU A 81 2.28 -17.51 -9.09
N LEU A 82 1.30 -16.91 -8.41
CA LEU A 82 -0.03 -17.49 -8.21
C LEU A 82 -0.77 -17.66 -9.54
N LYS A 83 -0.64 -16.71 -10.46
CA LYS A 83 -1.19 -16.82 -11.82
C LYS A 83 -0.54 -17.95 -12.59
N ALA A 84 0.78 -18.11 -12.51
CA ALA A 84 1.48 -19.22 -13.14
C ALA A 84 1.01 -20.56 -12.58
N ARG A 85 0.94 -20.70 -11.24
CA ARG A 85 0.42 -21.91 -10.60
C ARG A 85 -1.01 -22.23 -11.02
N LEU A 86 -1.89 -21.23 -11.10
CA LEU A 86 -3.27 -21.43 -11.54
C LEU A 86 -3.34 -21.85 -13.01
N TYR A 87 -2.49 -21.29 -13.86
CA TYR A 87 -2.36 -21.70 -15.25
C TYR A 87 -1.88 -23.15 -15.35
N ASP A 88 -0.85 -23.52 -14.58
CA ASP A 88 -0.30 -24.88 -14.55
C ASP A 88 -1.36 -25.89 -14.08
N TYR A 89 -2.12 -25.58 -13.03
CA TYR A 89 -3.24 -26.41 -12.56
C TYR A 89 -4.35 -26.55 -13.61
N GLN A 90 -4.70 -25.48 -14.32
CA GLN A 90 -5.69 -25.54 -15.40
C GLN A 90 -5.18 -26.35 -16.58
N MET A 91 -3.89 -26.25 -16.90
CA MET A 91 -3.27 -27.01 -17.98
C MET A 91 -3.25 -28.50 -17.62
N GLU A 92 -2.83 -28.86 -16.41
CA GLU A 92 -2.80 -30.23 -15.92
C GLU A 92 -4.22 -30.85 -15.87
N GLN A 93 -5.24 -30.10 -15.46
CA GLN A 93 -6.63 -30.55 -15.52
C GLN A 93 -7.11 -30.78 -16.95
N ARG A 94 -6.74 -29.91 -17.91
CA ARG A 94 -7.07 -30.09 -19.33
C ARG A 94 -6.37 -31.29 -19.93
N THR A 95 -5.07 -31.46 -19.66
CA THR A 95 -4.31 -32.62 -20.15
C THR A 95 -4.79 -33.93 -19.52
N THR A 96 -5.21 -33.91 -18.25
CA THR A 96 -5.83 -35.06 -17.58
C THR A 96 -7.22 -35.37 -18.14
N ALA A 97 -8.01 -34.35 -18.49
CA ALA A 97 -9.29 -34.52 -19.17
C ALA A 97 -9.15 -35.03 -20.61
N GLU A 98 -8.08 -34.66 -21.31
CA GLU A 98 -7.79 -35.11 -22.68
C GLU A 98 -7.13 -36.51 -22.73
N ARG A 99 -6.48 -36.97 -21.65
CA ARG A 99 -5.78 -38.27 -21.60
C ARG A 99 -6.64 -39.45 -21.14
N ALA A 100 -7.91 -39.25 -20.78
CA ALA A 100 -8.78 -40.33 -20.31
C ALA A 100 -9.98 -40.60 -21.22
N PRO A 101 -9.94 -41.62 -22.10
CA PRO A 101 -11.12 -42.33 -22.50
C PRO A 101 -11.45 -43.39 -21.43
N GLY A 102 -12.43 -43.11 -20.58
CA GLY A 102 -13.16 -44.13 -19.83
C GLY A 102 -12.97 -44.14 -18.31
N ALA A 103 -13.82 -43.43 -17.59
CA ALA A 103 -14.41 -43.89 -16.35
C ALA A 103 -15.67 -43.06 -16.02
N PRO A 104 -16.82 -43.68 -15.69
CA PRO A 104 -18.06 -42.96 -15.41
C PRO A 104 -17.97 -42.19 -14.09
N ARG A 105 -18.45 -40.95 -14.13
CA ARG A 105 -18.79 -40.15 -12.95
C ARG A 105 -19.85 -40.89 -12.12
N THR A 106 -19.50 -41.29 -10.91
CA THR A 106 -20.49 -41.59 -9.86
C THR A 106 -19.89 -41.19 -8.52
N GLY A 107 -20.30 -40.03 -8.01
CA GLY A 107 -19.95 -39.53 -6.69
C GLY A 107 -21.22 -39.02 -6.02
N THR A 108 -22.08 -39.95 -5.61
CA THR A 108 -23.32 -39.70 -4.86
C THR A 108 -23.04 -39.92 -3.36
N THR A 109 -23.16 -38.83 -2.60
CA THR A 109 -23.54 -38.66 -1.17
C THR A 109 -23.06 -39.64 -0.09
N THR A 110 -22.45 -39.09 0.96
CA THR A 110 -22.83 -39.38 2.36
C THR A 110 -22.47 -38.19 3.26
N TYR A 111 -23.49 -37.58 3.86
CA TYR A 111 -23.37 -36.55 4.89
C TYR A 111 -23.39 -37.29 6.25
N PRO A 112 -22.47 -37.04 7.19
CA PRO A 112 -22.60 -37.60 8.53
C PRO A 112 -23.64 -36.78 9.31
N ASP A 113 -24.81 -37.38 9.53
CA ASP A 113 -25.79 -36.93 10.52
C ASP A 113 -25.19 -37.04 11.92
N GLY A 114 -25.23 -35.93 12.68
CA GLY A 114 -24.64 -35.86 14.02
C GLY A 114 -24.80 -34.51 14.75
N GLU A 115 -26.04 -34.03 14.89
CA GLU A 115 -26.57 -33.23 16.03
C GLU A 115 -26.01 -31.80 16.33
N PRO A 116 -26.72 -30.97 17.14
CA PRO A 116 -27.31 -29.72 16.66
C PRO A 116 -26.55 -28.46 17.13
N ARG A 117 -26.52 -27.41 16.30
CA ARG A 117 -26.27 -26.06 16.82
C ARG A 117 -27.16 -25.04 16.13
N SER A 118 -28.01 -24.45 16.97
CA SER A 118 -28.93 -23.37 16.68
C SER A 118 -28.23 -22.16 16.06
N GLY A 119 -28.96 -21.45 15.20
CA GLY A 119 -28.67 -20.06 14.84
C GLY A 119 -28.36 -19.81 13.37
N TYR A 120 -29.26 -20.16 12.46
CA TYR A 120 -29.33 -19.47 11.16
C TYR A 120 -30.67 -18.75 11.05
N SER A 121 -30.60 -17.42 11.18
CA SER A 121 -31.69 -16.50 10.89
C SER A 121 -32.12 -16.63 9.44
N ALA A 122 -33.43 -16.48 9.27
CA ALA A 122 -34.19 -16.49 8.04
C ALA A 122 -33.56 -15.66 6.91
N ALA A 123 -33.82 -16.13 5.69
CA ALA A 123 -33.59 -15.46 4.44
C ALA A 123 -34.12 -14.01 4.46
N ASP A 124 -33.28 -13.06 4.03
CA ASP A 124 -33.70 -11.71 3.68
C ASP A 124 -33.85 -11.62 2.14
N PRO A 125 -35.08 -11.54 1.59
CA PRO A 125 -35.35 -11.54 0.15
C PRO A 125 -35.11 -10.16 -0.50
N GLY A 126 -34.08 -9.43 -0.08
CA GLY A 126 -33.99 -7.98 -0.25
C GLY A 126 -32.98 -7.40 -1.24
N LEU A 127 -32.07 -8.16 -1.88
CA LEU A 127 -31.03 -7.57 -2.76
C LEU A 127 -30.74 -8.41 -4.01
N SER A 128 -31.78 -8.68 -4.79
CA SER A 128 -31.68 -9.15 -6.17
C SER A 128 -31.62 -7.93 -7.11
N ASN A 129 -30.45 -7.34 -7.32
CA ASN A 129 -30.16 -6.38 -8.41
C ASN A 129 -28.65 -6.04 -8.53
N ALA A 130 -27.79 -7.05 -8.69
CA ALA A 130 -26.45 -6.82 -9.22
C ALA A 130 -26.48 -6.92 -10.76
N PRO A 131 -25.98 -5.93 -11.53
CA PRO A 131 -26.00 -5.98 -12.99
C PRO A 131 -25.20 -7.17 -13.54
N ARG A 132 -25.83 -7.98 -14.40
CA ARG A 132 -25.14 -9.01 -15.19
C ARG A 132 -24.13 -8.34 -16.15
N PRO A 133 -22.86 -8.78 -16.22
CA PRO A 133 -21.98 -8.35 -17.29
C PRO A 133 -22.48 -8.92 -18.63
N THR A 134 -22.70 -8.04 -19.59
CA THR A 134 -22.97 -8.36 -21.00
C THR A 134 -21.75 -9.04 -21.63
N PRO A 135 -21.92 -10.14 -22.39
CA PRO A 135 -20.82 -10.71 -23.16
C PRO A 135 -20.46 -9.77 -24.32
N LEU A 136 -19.21 -9.31 -24.35
CA LEU A 136 -18.62 -8.59 -25.47
C LEU A 136 -18.63 -9.50 -26.71
N SER A 137 -19.44 -9.13 -27.70
CA SER A 137 -19.38 -9.66 -29.06
C SER A 137 -18.05 -9.28 -29.72
N SER A 138 -17.26 -10.27 -30.15
CA SER A 138 -16.28 -10.13 -31.23
C SER A 138 -16.87 -10.69 -32.51
N PRO A 139 -16.83 -9.93 -33.62
CA PRO A 139 -16.28 -10.50 -34.85
C PRO A 139 -15.45 -9.51 -35.70
N ASP A 140 -14.33 -10.02 -36.22
CA ASP A 140 -13.65 -9.69 -37.48
C ASP A 140 -13.35 -8.23 -37.89
N ALA A 141 -12.06 -7.89 -37.99
CA ALA A 141 -11.37 -7.77 -39.29
C ALA A 141 -9.87 -7.38 -39.13
N PRO A 142 -8.94 -7.98 -39.89
CA PRO A 142 -7.53 -7.59 -39.92
C PRO A 142 -7.30 -6.45 -40.92
N ASN A 143 -6.79 -5.30 -40.44
CA ASN A 143 -6.36 -4.20 -41.31
C ASN A 143 -5.06 -4.55 -42.05
N ARG A 144 -5.12 -4.60 -43.38
CA ARG A 144 -3.96 -4.50 -44.29
C ARG A 144 -3.54 -3.03 -44.45
N PRO A 145 -2.24 -2.71 -44.55
CA PRO A 145 -1.78 -1.39 -44.97
C PRO A 145 -1.77 -1.24 -46.51
N LEU A 146 -1.99 -0.01 -46.98
CA LEU A 146 -1.66 0.49 -48.32
C LEU A 146 -0.25 1.11 -48.31
#